data_AF-A0A920HXU3-F1
#
_entry.id   AF-A0A920HXU3-F1
#
_cell.length_a   1.000
_cell.length_b   1.000
_cell.length_c   1.000
_cell.angle_alpha   90.00
_cell.angle_beta   90.00
_cell.angle_gamma   90.00
#
_symmetry.space_group_name_H-M   'P 1'
#
loop_
_entity.id
_entity.type
_entity.pdbx_description
1 polymer ?
#
loop_
_entity_poly.entity_id
_entity_poly.type
_entity_poly.pdbx_seq_one_letter_code
_entity_poly.pdbx_strand_id
1 'polypeptide(L)'
;MSLNLLNSKYSTYSSVALSSNISSTYFNNNDLCVTLLVKNIGRQLKKYNVSENLPTQIEVALSKKLKYLPFTYHISYNNLQKFDVSSPYKLNNSINYNGVNLQSHKESFAKTFLRHLIIGGELRPFNKSLYLRSGFNFQRRFDMSLSSYPGFVGFSFGVGFEVIGFVLDYSRSSYHISGTTNNFSITTNINNFAL
;
A
#
# COMPACT_ATOMS: atom_id res chain seq x y z
N MET A 1 12.68 -14.98 -0.03
CA MET A 1 13.72 -13.92 0.05
C MET A 1 13.97 -13.39 -1.34
N SER A 2 14.05 -12.08 -1.51
CA SER A 2 14.31 -11.40 -2.78
C SER A 2 15.44 -10.39 -2.59
N LEU A 3 16.35 -10.29 -3.55
CA LEU A 3 17.44 -9.32 -3.59
C LEU A 3 17.17 -8.32 -4.70
N ASN A 4 17.30 -7.03 -4.40
CA ASN A 4 17.07 -5.95 -5.34
C ASN A 4 18.31 -5.05 -5.42
N LEU A 5 18.68 -4.70 -6.65
CA LEU A 5 19.66 -3.64 -6.91
C LEU A 5 18.89 -2.36 -7.26
N LEU A 6 19.03 -1.35 -6.42
CA LEU A 6 18.38 -0.05 -6.60
C LEU A 6 19.38 0.90 -7.25
N ASN A 7 18.99 1.52 -8.35
CA ASN A 7 19.77 2.54 -9.03
C ASN A 7 18.94 3.81 -9.17
N SER A 8 19.53 4.95 -8.81
CA SER A 8 18.93 6.27 -9.00
C SER A 8 19.96 7.16 -9.68
N LYS A 9 19.53 7.84 -10.74
CA LYS A 9 20.35 8.81 -11.46
C LYS A 9 19.61 10.13 -11.50
N TYR A 10 20.26 11.17 -10.98
CA TYR A 10 19.74 12.53 -10.98
C TYR A 10 20.76 13.45 -11.64
N SER A 11 20.50 13.80 -12.90
CA SER A 11 21.44 14.53 -13.77
C SER A 11 22.82 13.84 -13.81
N THR A 12 23.84 14.44 -13.20
CA THR A 12 25.21 13.94 -13.11
C THR A 12 25.46 13.05 -11.89
N TYR A 13 24.60 13.11 -10.89
CA TYR A 13 24.71 12.33 -9.67
C TYR A 13 24.11 10.93 -9.88
N SER A 14 24.75 9.91 -9.30
CA SER A 14 24.22 8.53 -9.30
C SER A 14 24.33 7.91 -7.90
N SER A 15 23.29 7.22 -7.45
CA SER A 15 23.27 6.47 -6.21
C SER A 15 22.87 5.03 -6.51
N VAL A 16 23.59 4.08 -5.90
CA VAL A 16 23.35 2.65 -6.05
C VAL A 16 23.19 2.05 -4.67
N ALA A 17 22.16 1.26 -4.45
CA ALA A 17 21.92 0.58 -3.19
C ALA A 17 21.58 -0.89 -3.42
N LEU A 18 21.94 -1.71 -2.43
CA LEU A 18 21.54 -3.11 -2.39
C LEU A 18 20.50 -3.27 -1.29
N SER A 19 19.37 -3.89 -1.62
CA SER A 19 18.30 -4.15 -0.66
C SER A 19 17.82 -5.60 -0.76
N SER A 20 17.29 -6.10 0.35
CA SER A 20 16.74 -7.44 0.47
C SER A 20 15.36 -7.38 1.11
N ASN A 21 14.47 -8.23 0.61
CA ASN A 21 13.12 -8.43 1.12
C ASN A 21 13.00 -9.86 1.67
N ILE A 22 12.55 -9.98 2.91
CA ILE A 22 12.36 -11.27 3.60
C ILE A 22 10.89 -11.38 3.99
N SER A 23 10.27 -12.51 3.67
CA SER A 23 8.88 -12.79 4.01
C SER A 23 8.74 -14.20 4.55
N SER A 24 7.84 -14.36 5.53
CA SER A 24 7.38 -15.64 6.01
C SER A 24 5.86 -15.68 5.88
N THR A 25 5.33 -16.74 5.27
CA THR A 25 3.90 -16.89 5.04
C THR A 25 3.41 -18.22 5.59
N TYR A 26 2.34 -18.15 6.36
CA TYR A 26 1.60 -19.28 6.88
C TYR A 26 0.28 -19.43 6.12
N PHE A 27 0.02 -20.62 5.60
CA PHE A 27 -1.23 -20.99 4.93
C PHE A 27 -1.91 -22.14 5.67
N ASN A 28 -3.23 -22.11 5.75
CA ASN A 28 -4.05 -23.18 6.33
C ASN A 28 -5.11 -23.66 5.33
N ASN A 29 -5.62 -24.88 5.52
CA ASN A 29 -6.61 -25.54 4.67
C ASN A 29 -7.95 -24.77 4.58
N ASN A 30 -8.22 -23.84 5.50
CA ASN A 30 -9.41 -22.98 5.49
C ASN A 30 -9.22 -21.70 4.67
N ASP A 31 -8.38 -21.71 3.63
CA ASP A 31 -8.02 -20.56 2.79
C ASP A 31 -7.55 -19.32 3.58
N LEU A 32 -6.97 -19.54 4.76
CA LEU A 32 -6.36 -18.49 5.58
C LEU A 32 -4.88 -18.37 5.20
N CYS A 33 -4.45 -17.14 4.91
CA CYS A 33 -3.07 -16.78 4.69
C CYS A 33 -2.68 -15.66 5.65
N VAL A 34 -1.55 -15.81 6.32
CA VAL A 34 -0.93 -14.78 7.16
C VAL A 34 0.52 -14.63 6.73
N THR A 35 0.93 -13.41 6.40
CA THR A 35 2.29 -13.10 5.95
C THR A 35 2.90 -12.03 6.84
N LEU A 36 4.12 -12.29 7.31
CA LEU A 36 5.02 -11.28 7.86
C LEU A 36 6.06 -10.92 6.78
N LEU A 37 6.21 -9.65 6.49
CA LEU A 37 7.07 -9.15 5.43
C LEU A 37 7.94 -8.00 5.93
N VAL A 38 9.24 -8.12 5.70
CA VAL A 38 10.23 -7.08 5.94
C VAL A 38 10.86 -6.67 4.62
N LYS A 39 10.65 -5.42 4.22
CA LYS A 39 11.11 -4.85 2.95
C LYS A 39 12.33 -3.96 3.14
N ASN A 40 13.14 -3.86 2.09
CA ASN A 40 14.22 -2.88 1.92
C ASN A 40 15.32 -2.92 3.00
N ILE A 41 15.62 -4.11 3.54
CA ILE A 41 16.76 -4.26 4.44
C ILE A 41 18.04 -4.19 3.61
N GLY A 42 18.92 -3.23 3.89
CA GLY A 42 20.17 -3.12 3.17
C GLY A 42 20.85 -1.77 3.36
N ARG A 43 21.73 -1.43 2.41
CA ARG A 43 22.57 -0.23 2.49
C ARG A 43 22.87 0.34 1.10
N GLN A 44 23.08 1.65 1.05
CA GLN A 44 23.62 2.34 -0.12
C GLN A 44 25.09 1.97 -0.33
N LEU A 45 25.41 1.51 -1.53
CA LEU A 45 26.78 1.21 -1.99
C LEU A 45 27.46 2.47 -2.52
N LYS A 46 26.75 3.23 -3.37
CA LYS A 46 27.19 4.52 -3.90
C LYS A 46 26.18 5.57 -3.50
N LYS A 47 26.66 6.70 -2.99
CA LYS A 47 25.83 7.82 -2.52
C LYS A 47 25.89 8.96 -3.52
N TYR A 48 24.92 9.85 -3.45
CA TYR A 48 24.98 11.14 -4.12
C TYR A 48 25.97 12.07 -3.40
N ASN A 49 25.55 12.65 -2.27
CA ASN A 49 26.40 13.47 -1.40
C ASN A 49 26.35 13.00 0.05
N VAL A 50 25.18 12.55 0.53
CA VAL A 50 24.94 12.15 1.93
C VAL A 50 24.53 10.68 1.97
N SER A 51 24.82 10.03 3.10
CA SER A 51 24.31 8.68 3.40
C SER A 51 22.84 8.75 3.74
N GLU A 52 22.00 8.03 3.02
CA GLU A 52 20.60 7.87 3.39
C GLU A 52 20.33 6.42 3.79
N ASN A 53 19.46 6.25 4.77
CA ASN A 53 18.98 4.93 5.15
C ASN A 53 17.92 4.47 4.16
N LEU A 54 17.94 3.17 3.82
CA LEU A 54 16.86 2.59 3.03
C LEU A 54 15.53 2.67 3.80
N PRO A 55 14.40 2.84 3.10
CA PRO A 55 13.08 2.89 3.71
C PRO A 55 12.64 1.48 4.13
N THR A 56 13.28 0.95 5.18
CA THR A 56 12.95 -0.36 5.76
C THR A 56 11.52 -0.34 6.31
N GLN A 57 10.74 -1.34 5.94
CA GLN A 57 9.32 -1.44 6.31
C GLN A 57 8.98 -2.84 6.80
N ILE A 58 8.33 -2.93 7.95
CA ILE A 58 7.80 -4.17 8.51
C ILE A 58 6.28 -4.13 8.36
N GLU A 59 5.70 -5.19 7.80
CA GLU A 59 4.27 -5.30 7.53
C GLU A 59 3.77 -6.71 7.85
N VAL A 60 2.56 -6.80 8.39
CA VAL A 60 1.81 -8.04 8.54
C VAL A 60 0.55 -7.96 7.70
N ALA A 61 0.27 -9.00 6.92
CA ALA A 61 -0.93 -9.10 6.11
C ALA A 61 -1.67 -10.41 6.39
N LEU A 62 -3.00 -10.35 6.40
CA LEU A 62 -3.89 -11.48 6.53
C LEU A 62 -4.88 -11.44 5.37
N SER A 63 -5.10 -12.59 4.75
CA SER A 63 -6.19 -12.76 3.80
C SER A 63 -6.94 -14.05 4.07
N LYS A 64 -8.26 -14.02 3.94
CA LYS A 64 -9.08 -15.22 4.05
C LYS A 64 -10.22 -15.21 3.06
N LYS A 65 -10.39 -16.34 2.37
CA LYS A 65 -11.53 -16.58 1.50
C LYS A 65 -12.71 -17.12 2.27
N LEU A 66 -13.90 -16.61 1.99
CA LEU A 66 -15.14 -17.11 2.60
C LEU A 66 -15.58 -18.43 1.95
N LYS A 67 -16.20 -19.32 2.74
CA LYS A 67 -16.60 -20.66 2.29
C LYS A 67 -17.77 -20.65 1.31
N TYR A 68 -18.73 -19.76 1.52
CA TYR A 68 -20.00 -19.73 0.77
C TYR A 68 -20.09 -18.58 -0.26
N LEU A 69 -19.14 -17.66 -0.22
CA LEU A 69 -19.07 -16.53 -1.15
C LEU A 69 -17.66 -16.52 -1.74
N PRO A 70 -17.48 -16.36 -3.07
CA PRO A 70 -16.16 -16.28 -3.69
C PRO A 70 -15.50 -14.91 -3.41
N PHE A 71 -15.52 -14.50 -2.15
CA PHE A 71 -15.02 -13.26 -1.62
C PHE A 71 -13.85 -13.55 -0.68
N THR A 72 -12.77 -12.83 -0.91
CA THR A 72 -11.57 -12.84 -0.06
C THR A 72 -11.45 -11.48 0.56
N TYR A 73 -11.42 -11.41 1.90
CA TYR A 73 -11.09 -10.18 2.58
C TYR A 73 -9.59 -10.13 2.86
N HIS A 74 -9.04 -8.93 2.83
CA HIS A 74 -7.65 -8.62 3.04
C HIS A 74 -7.53 -7.57 4.13
N ILE A 75 -6.66 -7.81 5.09
CA ILE A 75 -6.33 -6.87 6.15
C ILE A 75 -4.81 -6.82 6.21
N SER A 76 -4.24 -5.63 6.18
CA SER A 76 -2.81 -5.44 6.37
C SER A 76 -2.55 -4.33 7.36
N TYR A 77 -1.48 -4.53 8.13
CA TYR A 77 -0.97 -3.59 9.10
C TYR A 77 0.48 -3.29 8.71
N ASN A 78 0.69 -2.10 8.15
CA ASN A 78 1.97 -1.69 7.62
C ASN A 78 2.77 -0.89 8.65
N ASN A 79 4.01 -0.55 8.33
CA ASN A 79 4.88 0.36 9.10
C ASN A 79 5.06 0.00 10.60
N LEU A 80 5.08 -1.28 10.95
CA LEU A 80 5.21 -1.77 12.33
C LEU A 80 6.46 -1.25 13.06
N GLN A 81 7.49 -0.81 12.32
CA GLN A 81 8.74 -0.27 12.87
C GLN A 81 8.61 1.14 13.46
N LYS A 82 7.57 1.91 13.09
CA LYS A 82 7.35 3.28 13.57
C LYS A 82 5.90 3.43 14.00
N PHE A 83 5.67 3.61 15.31
CA PHE A 83 4.31 3.71 15.83
C PHE A 83 3.60 4.99 15.39
N ASP A 84 4.30 6.12 15.25
CA ASP A 84 3.69 7.35 14.74
C ASP A 84 4.13 7.60 13.29
N VAL A 85 3.19 7.44 12.37
CA VAL A 85 3.34 7.71 10.93
C VAL A 85 2.50 8.91 10.49
N SER A 86 2.03 9.73 11.45
CA SER A 86 1.24 10.93 11.13
C SER A 86 2.06 11.94 10.32
N SER A 87 1.42 12.58 9.35
CA SER A 87 2.07 13.62 8.56
C SER A 87 2.26 14.90 9.38
N PRO A 88 3.51 15.40 9.54
CA PRO A 88 3.77 16.64 10.28
C PRO A 88 3.13 17.86 9.59
N TYR A 89 2.87 17.76 8.29
CA TYR A 89 2.28 18.84 7.48
C TYR A 89 0.78 19.10 7.77
N LYS A 90 0.09 18.17 8.44
CA LYS A 90 -1.31 18.36 8.88
C LYS A 90 -1.46 18.75 10.34
N LEU A 91 -0.41 18.54 11.14
CA LEU A 91 -0.40 18.87 12.55
C LEU A 91 -0.15 20.37 12.79
N ASN A 92 0.46 21.06 11.82
CA ASN A 92 0.80 22.48 11.91
C ASN A 92 0.16 23.23 10.74
N ASN A 93 -0.93 23.95 11.01
CA ASN A 93 -1.20 25.31 10.49
C ASN A 93 -2.67 25.68 10.75
N SER A 94 -3.04 25.83 12.01
CA SER A 94 -4.04 26.84 12.39
C SER A 94 -3.27 28.02 12.97
N ILE A 95 -2.89 28.96 12.11
CA ILE A 95 -2.34 30.24 12.55
C ILE A 95 -3.56 31.09 12.92
N ASN A 96 -3.84 31.21 14.22
CA ASN A 96 -4.72 32.29 14.67
C ASN A 96 -3.95 33.60 14.49
N TYR A 97 -4.57 34.60 13.88
CA TYR A 97 -4.03 35.95 13.66
C TYR A 97 -3.61 36.70 14.96
N ASN A 98 -3.76 36.08 16.14
CA ASN A 98 -3.47 36.65 17.45
C ASN A 98 -2.26 36.04 18.18
N GLY A 99 -1.39 35.27 17.51
CA GLY A 99 -0.11 34.85 18.10
C GLY A 99 -0.20 33.85 19.27
N VAL A 100 -1.35 33.22 19.50
CA VAL A 100 -1.49 32.15 20.48
C VAL A 100 -1.18 30.81 19.80
N ASN A 101 -0.10 30.16 20.24
CA ASN A 101 0.24 28.80 19.85
C ASN A 101 -0.92 27.86 20.20
N LEU A 102 -1.60 27.34 19.18
CA LEU A 102 -2.61 26.31 19.39
C LEU A 102 -1.91 25.03 19.85
N GLN A 103 -2.36 24.51 20.99
CA GLN A 103 -1.93 23.25 21.56
C GLN A 103 -1.92 22.17 20.47
N SER A 104 -0.76 21.54 20.29
CA SER A 104 -0.64 20.29 19.54
C SER A 104 -1.65 19.30 20.10
N HIS A 105 -2.79 19.14 19.43
CA HIS A 105 -3.71 18.05 19.71
C HIS A 105 -2.95 16.77 19.37
N LYS A 106 -2.39 16.13 20.41
CA LYS A 106 -1.80 14.80 20.31
C LYS A 106 -2.83 13.91 19.64
N GLU A 107 -2.48 13.34 18.48
CA GLU A 107 -3.41 12.45 17.80
C GLU A 107 -3.80 11.31 18.73
N SER A 108 -5.10 10.98 18.78
CA SER A 108 -5.59 9.88 19.60
C SER A 108 -4.91 8.57 19.19
N PHE A 109 -4.55 7.74 20.17
CA PHE A 109 -3.95 6.41 19.96
C PHE A 109 -4.71 5.59 18.90
N ALA A 110 -6.05 5.65 18.92
CA ALA A 110 -6.89 4.96 17.96
C ALA A 110 -6.67 5.45 16.51
N LYS A 111 -6.47 6.76 16.32
CA LYS A 111 -6.22 7.34 15.00
C LYS A 111 -4.85 6.91 14.48
N THR A 112 -3.83 6.93 15.35
CA THR A 112 -2.48 6.47 15.03
C THR A 112 -2.47 4.97 14.67
N PHE A 113 -3.16 4.13 15.43
CA PHE A 113 -3.34 2.72 15.12
C PHE A 113 -4.01 2.51 13.75
N LEU A 114 -5.13 3.20 13.51
CA LEU A 114 -5.87 3.08 12.26
C LEU A 114 -5.05 3.48 11.04
N ARG A 115 -4.09 4.42 11.15
CA ARG A 115 -3.22 4.79 10.02
C ARG A 115 -2.49 3.59 9.43
N HIS A 116 -2.04 2.67 10.27
CA HIS A 116 -1.30 1.50 9.81
C HIS A 116 -2.19 0.44 9.14
N LEU A 117 -3.51 0.54 9.33
CA LEU A 117 -4.48 -0.41 8.82
C LEU A 117 -4.83 -0.12 7.36
N ILE A 118 -4.86 -1.17 6.55
CA ILE A 118 -5.41 -1.17 5.21
C ILE A 118 -6.33 -2.38 5.09
N ILE A 119 -7.54 -2.14 4.61
CA ILE A 119 -8.55 -3.18 4.39
C ILE A 119 -8.89 -3.28 2.92
N GLY A 120 -9.24 -4.47 2.47
CA GLY A 120 -9.66 -4.70 1.09
C GLY A 120 -10.49 -5.95 0.94
N GLY A 121 -11.14 -6.05 -0.21
CA GLY A 121 -11.95 -7.18 -0.59
C GLY A 121 -11.75 -7.48 -2.07
N GLU A 122 -11.69 -8.77 -2.37
CA GLU A 122 -11.69 -9.28 -3.73
C GLU A 122 -12.87 -10.24 -3.89
N LEU A 123 -13.77 -9.95 -4.82
CA LEU A 123 -14.86 -10.81 -5.21
C LEU A 123 -14.57 -11.38 -6.60
N ARG A 124 -14.69 -12.71 -6.73
CA ARG A 124 -14.46 -13.43 -7.99
C ARG A 124 -15.74 -14.12 -8.46
N PRO A 125 -16.71 -13.37 -9.03
CA PRO A 125 -17.92 -13.98 -9.55
C PRO A 125 -17.66 -14.72 -10.88
N PHE A 126 -18.66 -15.46 -11.36
CA PHE A 126 -18.67 -16.14 -12.67
C PHE A 126 -17.44 -17.03 -12.95
N ASN A 127 -17.29 -18.11 -12.18
CA ASN A 127 -16.23 -19.11 -12.35
C ASN A 127 -14.82 -18.53 -12.51
N LYS A 128 -14.53 -17.40 -11.84
CA LYS A 128 -13.24 -16.67 -11.86
C LYS A 128 -12.95 -15.89 -13.15
N SER A 129 -13.92 -15.70 -14.04
CA SER A 129 -13.73 -14.89 -15.25
C SER A 129 -13.70 -13.39 -14.96
N LEU A 130 -14.35 -12.96 -13.86
CA LEU A 130 -14.40 -11.58 -13.40
C LEU A 130 -13.74 -11.46 -12.02
N TYR A 131 -13.01 -10.36 -11.84
CA TYR A 131 -12.40 -9.95 -10.59
C TYR A 131 -12.92 -8.56 -10.24
N LEU A 132 -13.58 -8.41 -9.10
CA LEU A 132 -14.00 -7.13 -8.55
C LEU A 132 -13.21 -6.88 -7.28
N ARG A 133 -12.49 -5.77 -7.23
CA ARG A 133 -11.61 -5.43 -6.10
C ARG A 133 -12.00 -4.08 -5.52
N SER A 134 -11.97 -4.00 -4.20
CA SER A 134 -12.13 -2.75 -3.48
C SER A 134 -11.17 -2.69 -2.30
N GLY A 135 -10.75 -1.49 -1.92
CA GLY A 135 -9.81 -1.29 -0.83
C GLY A 135 -9.94 0.09 -0.21
N PHE A 136 -9.55 0.17 1.06
CA PHE A 136 -9.52 1.41 1.82
C PHE A 136 -8.23 1.51 2.64
N ASN A 137 -7.52 2.60 2.43
CA ASN A 137 -6.29 2.94 3.13
C ASN A 137 -6.54 4.11 4.09
N PHE A 138 -6.48 3.82 5.40
CA PHE A 138 -6.76 4.79 6.45
C PHE A 138 -5.68 5.88 6.55
N GLN A 139 -4.39 5.53 6.42
CA GLN A 139 -3.31 6.54 6.38
C GLN A 139 -3.57 7.56 5.27
N ARG A 140 -3.83 7.09 4.06
CA ARG A 140 -4.11 7.94 2.90
C ARG A 140 -5.31 8.83 3.13
N ARG A 141 -6.37 8.31 3.75
CA ARG A 141 -7.54 9.12 4.16
C ARG A 141 -7.09 10.24 5.08
N PHE A 142 -6.44 9.92 6.19
CA PHE A 142 -6.09 10.92 7.20
C PHE A 142 -5.04 11.92 6.74
N ASP A 143 -4.09 11.51 5.90
CA ASP A 143 -3.00 12.36 5.42
C ASP A 143 -3.38 13.20 4.20
N MET A 144 -4.27 12.72 3.33
CA MET A 144 -4.56 13.41 2.07
C MET A 144 -6.01 13.90 1.92
N SER A 145 -6.89 13.69 2.91
CA SER A 145 -8.23 14.31 2.90
C SER A 145 -8.17 15.81 3.21
N LEU A 146 -8.89 16.63 2.45
CA LEU A 146 -9.12 18.02 2.81
C LEU A 146 -10.17 18.13 3.93
N SER A 147 -10.03 19.12 4.82
CA SER A 147 -10.99 19.38 5.90
C SER A 147 -12.36 19.80 5.36
N SER A 148 -12.38 20.58 4.28
CA SER A 148 -13.63 21.07 3.66
C SER A 148 -14.38 20.01 2.88
N TYR A 149 -13.67 19.11 2.18
CA TYR A 149 -14.29 18.05 1.38
C TYR A 149 -13.38 16.82 1.25
N PRO A 150 -13.61 15.76 2.04
CA PRO A 150 -12.72 14.61 2.05
C PRO A 150 -12.95 13.63 0.87
N GLY A 151 -14.08 13.73 0.16
CA GLY A 151 -14.38 12.95 -1.07
C GLY A 151 -14.19 11.44 -0.93
N PHE A 152 -13.70 10.80 -2.00
CA PHE A 152 -13.33 9.37 -2.05
C PHE A 152 -11.85 9.09 -1.72
N VAL A 153 -11.13 10.03 -1.12
CA VAL A 153 -9.72 9.85 -0.77
C VAL A 153 -9.55 8.63 0.14
N GLY A 154 -8.58 7.77 -0.17
CA GLY A 154 -8.34 6.53 0.58
C GLY A 154 -8.98 5.29 -0.05
N PHE A 155 -10.04 5.46 -0.85
CA PHE A 155 -10.68 4.35 -1.56
C PHE A 155 -9.93 3.98 -2.84
N SER A 156 -9.96 2.69 -3.16
CA SER A 156 -9.51 2.13 -4.42
C SER A 156 -10.48 1.08 -4.91
N PHE A 157 -10.71 1.03 -6.22
CA PHE A 157 -11.58 0.08 -6.88
C PHE A 157 -10.86 -0.52 -8.09
N GLY A 158 -11.15 -1.77 -8.42
CA GLY A 158 -10.59 -2.42 -9.59
C GLY A 158 -11.53 -3.46 -10.17
N VAL A 159 -11.43 -3.63 -11.48
CA VAL A 159 -12.12 -4.66 -12.24
C VAL A 159 -11.09 -5.40 -13.09
N GLY A 160 -11.18 -6.72 -13.11
CA GLY A 160 -10.31 -7.58 -13.88
C GLY A 160 -11.11 -8.61 -14.66
N PHE A 161 -10.66 -8.95 -15.86
CA PHE A 161 -11.30 -9.93 -16.73
C PHE A 161 -10.26 -10.90 -17.25
N GLU A 162 -10.58 -12.18 -17.20
CA GLU A 162 -9.74 -13.25 -17.76
C GLU A 162 -10.31 -13.71 -19.10
N VAL A 163 -9.50 -13.60 -20.15
CA VAL A 163 -9.85 -13.95 -21.53
C VAL A 163 -8.71 -14.76 -22.14
N ILE A 164 -8.95 -16.07 -22.36
CA ILE A 164 -8.08 -17.00 -23.11
C ILE A 164 -6.59 -16.86 -22.71
N GLY A 165 -6.31 -16.99 -21.41
CA GLY A 165 -4.93 -16.94 -20.87
C GLY A 165 -4.36 -15.54 -20.64
N PHE A 166 -5.11 -14.48 -20.95
CA PHE A 166 -4.79 -13.10 -20.57
C PHE A 166 -5.70 -12.61 -19.44
N VAL A 167 -5.13 -11.91 -18.47
CA VAL A 167 -5.86 -11.20 -17.42
C VAL A 167 -5.67 -9.71 -17.63
N LEU A 168 -6.75 -9.01 -17.94
CA LEU A 168 -6.79 -7.57 -18.10
C LEU A 168 -7.33 -6.95 -16.82
N ASP A 169 -6.54 -6.10 -16.17
CA ASP A 169 -6.91 -5.44 -14.93
C ASP A 169 -6.93 -3.92 -15.11
N TYR A 170 -8.04 -3.31 -14.71
CA TYR A 170 -8.18 -1.86 -14.59
C TYR A 170 -8.43 -1.50 -13.12
N SER A 171 -7.68 -0.55 -12.58
CA SER A 171 -7.86 -0.07 -11.22
C SER A 171 -7.81 1.44 -11.13
N ARG A 172 -8.60 2.00 -10.20
CA ARG A 172 -8.64 3.42 -9.88
C ARG A 172 -8.41 3.60 -8.39
N SER A 173 -7.42 4.40 -8.05
CA SER A 173 -7.07 4.74 -6.67
C SER A 173 -7.14 6.26 -6.46
N SER A 174 -7.94 6.67 -5.49
CA SER A 174 -8.11 8.09 -5.13
C SER A 174 -7.09 8.48 -4.08
N TYR A 175 -5.99 9.10 -4.52
CA TYR A 175 -4.91 9.58 -3.65
C TYR A 175 -5.25 10.93 -3.03
N HIS A 176 -5.68 11.89 -3.85
CA HIS A 176 -6.09 13.23 -3.44
C HIS A 176 -7.34 13.62 -4.22
N ILE A 177 -8.08 14.66 -3.80
CA ILE A 177 -9.30 15.10 -4.50
C ILE A 177 -9.02 15.48 -5.97
N SER A 178 -7.84 16.07 -6.22
CA SER A 178 -7.37 16.52 -7.53
C SER A 178 -6.48 15.49 -8.25
N GLY A 179 -6.20 14.34 -7.61
CA GLY A 179 -5.21 13.37 -8.09
C GLY A 179 -5.71 11.95 -7.89
N THR A 180 -6.52 11.46 -8.84
CA THR A 180 -6.86 10.04 -8.93
C THR A 180 -5.95 9.35 -9.93
N THR A 181 -5.36 8.22 -9.53
CA THR A 181 -4.51 7.40 -10.40
C THR A 181 -5.33 6.26 -10.99
N ASN A 182 -5.28 6.09 -12.30
CA ASN A 182 -5.83 4.93 -12.98
C ASN A 182 -4.67 4.06 -13.48
N ASN A 183 -4.69 2.77 -13.17
CA ASN A 183 -3.69 1.82 -13.63
C ASN A 183 -4.35 0.76 -14.51
N PHE A 184 -3.68 0.42 -15.60
CA PHE A 184 -4.05 -0.65 -16.49
C PHE A 184 -2.91 -1.68 -16.50
N SER A 185 -3.25 -2.95 -16.35
CA SER A 185 -2.29 -4.05 -16.30
C SER A 185 -2.77 -5.21 -17.18
N ILE A 186 -1.81 -5.88 -17.80
CA ILE A 186 -2.02 -7.09 -18.58
C ILE A 186 -1.10 -8.16 -18.01
N THR A 187 -1.67 -9.30 -17.63
CA THR A 187 -0.92 -10.46 -17.14
C THR A 187 -1.20 -11.65 -18.06
N THR A 188 -0.18 -12.45 -18.33
CA THR A 188 -0.34 -13.69 -19.09
C THR A 188 0.51 -14.80 -18.48
N ASN A 189 0.01 -16.03 -18.50
CA ASN A 189 0.79 -17.20 -18.16
C ASN A 189 1.28 -17.88 -19.44
N ILE A 190 2.59 -17.81 -19.67
CA ILE A 190 3.22 -18.34 -20.89
C ILE A 190 3.04 -19.86 -20.99
N ASN A 191 2.92 -20.57 -19.86
CA ASN A 191 2.72 -22.03 -19.86
C ASN A 191 1.39 -22.45 -20.46
N ASN A 192 0.37 -21.58 -20.47
CA ASN A 192 -0.92 -21.91 -21.07
C ASN A 192 -0.87 -21.99 -22.61
N PHE A 193 0.22 -21.54 -23.23
CA PHE A 193 0.43 -21.56 -24.67
C PHE A 193 1.47 -22.59 -25.11
N ALA A 194 2.13 -23.27 -24.17
CA ALA A 194 3.01 -24.39 -24.47
C ALA A 194 2.15 -25.65 -24.67
N LEU A 195 2.20 -26.20 -25.89
CA LEU A 195 1.57 -27.46 -26.31
C LEU A 195 2.12 -28.67 -25.56
#